data_AF-A0A2A9FQW8-F1
#
_entry.id   AF-A0A2A9FQW8-F1
#
_cell.length_a   1.000
_cell.length_b   1.000
_cell.length_c   1.000
_cell.angle_alpha   90.00
_cell.angle_beta   90.00
_cell.angle_gamma   90.00
#
_symmetry.space_group_name_H-M   'P 1'
#
loop_
_entity.id
_entity.type
_entity.pdbx_description
1 polymer ?
#
loop_
_entity_poly.entity_id
_entity_poly.type
_entity_poly.pdbx_seq_one_letter_code
_entity_poly.pdbx_strand_id
1 'polypeptide(L)'
;MAAVTNNPAVLSQPRIATIEAAEGQSAADLKKLYLADSEEQALLMHLNSVLQLSGWREDKTFVQLDQPADIRYQVEKRNSSLLVQQITRQQGTMLRKSQQIDVYGISPLVKWDCEPSLATCWVYDPRDGSRLFQLGANQGQAEDIARTLGRLIRNLQAAGRQVALPPVSG
;
A
#
# COMPACT_ATOMS: atom_id res chain seq x y z
N MET A 1 21.87 -64.18 9.98
CA MET A 1 21.17 -63.38 8.95
C MET A 1 20.13 -62.50 9.64
N ALA A 2 20.35 -61.18 9.49
CA ALA A 2 19.60 -59.98 9.87
C ALA A 2 18.37 -60.07 10.81
N ALA A 3 18.49 -59.38 11.96
CA ALA A 3 17.36 -58.83 12.71
C ALA A 3 16.88 -57.53 12.02
N VAL A 4 15.58 -57.43 11.76
CA VAL A 4 14.96 -56.21 11.22
C VAL A 4 14.39 -55.40 12.38
N THR A 5 15.04 -54.30 12.70
CA THR A 5 14.62 -53.33 13.71
C THR A 5 13.53 -52.43 13.12
N ASN A 6 12.32 -52.47 13.69
CA ASN A 6 11.27 -51.49 13.41
C ASN A 6 11.59 -50.17 14.12
N ASN A 7 11.89 -49.13 13.35
CA ASN A 7 12.01 -47.76 13.83
C ASN A 7 10.70 -47.01 13.50
N PRO A 8 9.99 -46.41 14.47
CA PRO A 8 8.84 -45.57 14.15
C PRO A 8 9.32 -44.22 13.62
N ALA A 9 8.96 -43.91 12.37
CA ALA A 9 9.13 -42.57 11.80
C ALA A 9 8.25 -41.59 12.56
N VAL A 10 8.87 -40.66 13.29
CA VAL A 10 8.19 -39.51 13.88
C VAL A 10 7.77 -38.59 12.74
N LEU A 11 6.47 -38.52 12.49
CA LEU A 11 5.87 -37.58 11.55
C LEU A 11 5.98 -36.16 12.12
N SER A 12 6.98 -35.42 11.65
CA SER A 12 7.18 -34.01 11.90
C SER A 12 5.94 -33.22 11.45
N GLN A 13 5.21 -32.64 12.41
CA GLN A 13 4.11 -31.73 12.15
C GLN A 13 4.59 -30.56 11.27
N PRO A 14 3.78 -30.09 10.30
CA PRO A 14 4.14 -28.91 9.54
C PRO A 14 4.20 -27.71 10.50
N ARG A 15 5.41 -27.22 10.76
CA ARG A 15 5.58 -25.89 11.35
C ARG A 15 5.02 -24.91 10.35
N ILE A 16 3.80 -24.46 10.59
CA ILE A 16 3.26 -23.31 9.90
C ILE A 16 4.19 -22.16 10.28
N ALA A 17 5.08 -21.80 9.37
CA ALA A 17 5.87 -20.59 9.52
C ALA A 17 4.88 -19.43 9.46
N THR A 18 4.57 -18.85 10.61
CA THR A 18 4.00 -17.51 10.65
C THR A 18 5.00 -16.62 9.93
N ILE A 19 4.68 -16.23 8.70
CA ILE A 19 5.42 -15.17 8.02
C ILE A 19 5.05 -13.92 8.80
N GLU A 20 5.89 -13.56 9.79
CA GLU A 20 5.92 -12.19 10.28
C GLU A 20 6.27 -11.35 9.06
N ALA A 21 5.24 -10.81 8.41
CA ALA A 21 5.42 -9.76 7.42
C ALA A 21 6.29 -8.73 8.12
N ALA A 22 7.53 -8.56 7.64
CA ALA A 22 8.48 -7.62 8.21
C ALA A 22 7.70 -6.33 8.50
N GLU A 23 7.50 -6.04 9.78
CA GLU A 23 6.61 -4.96 10.18
C GLU A 23 7.22 -3.69 9.57
N GLY A 24 6.61 -3.22 8.47
CA GLY A 24 7.03 -1.97 7.83
C GLY A 24 7.08 -0.87 8.89
N GLN A 25 7.90 0.16 8.65
CA GLN A 25 8.20 1.18 9.66
C GLN A 25 6.94 1.68 10.38
N SER A 26 6.98 1.75 11.71
CA SER A 26 5.85 2.20 12.52
C SER A 26 5.50 3.66 12.19
N ALA A 27 4.30 4.12 12.57
CA ALA A 27 3.85 5.47 12.17
C ALA A 27 4.64 6.53 12.95
N ALA A 28 5.00 6.19 14.19
CA ALA A 28 5.90 6.98 15.02
C ALA A 28 7.31 7.07 14.41
N ASP A 29 7.84 5.99 13.84
CA ASP A 29 9.15 6.02 13.17
C ASP A 29 9.10 6.83 11.88
N LEU A 30 8.05 6.64 11.08
CA LEU A 30 7.81 7.46 9.88
C LEU A 30 7.67 8.94 10.23
N LYS A 31 7.01 9.27 11.35
CA LYS A 31 6.86 10.65 11.82
C LYS A 31 8.23 11.28 12.09
N LYS A 32 9.15 10.56 12.73
CA LYS A 32 10.53 11.02 12.94
C LYS A 32 11.30 11.13 11.63
N LEU A 33 11.18 10.12 10.76
CA LEU A 33 11.89 10.07 9.47
C LEU A 33 11.49 11.24 8.56
N TYR A 34 10.19 11.51 8.44
CA TYR A 34 9.65 12.57 7.59
C TYR A 34 9.53 13.92 8.29
N LEU A 35 9.91 14.01 9.58
CA LEU A 35 9.73 15.20 10.41
C LEU A 35 8.30 15.75 10.36
N ALA A 36 7.31 14.86 10.41
CA ALA A 36 5.89 15.20 10.28
C ALA A 36 5.28 15.65 11.61
N ASP A 37 4.24 16.49 11.55
CA ASP A 37 3.51 16.99 12.72
C ASP A 37 2.62 15.91 13.34
N SER A 38 2.16 14.95 12.53
CA SER A 38 1.31 13.82 12.94
C SER A 38 1.67 12.51 12.25
N GLU A 39 1.24 11.39 12.85
CA GLU A 39 1.35 10.06 12.24
C GLU A 39 0.60 9.94 10.91
N GLU A 40 -0.56 10.60 10.81
CA GLU A 40 -1.35 10.66 9.59
C GLU A 40 -0.58 11.34 8.46
N GLN A 41 0.02 12.50 8.73
CA GLN A 41 0.86 13.21 7.77
C GLN A 41 2.08 12.39 7.38
N ALA A 42 2.73 11.71 8.33
CA ALA A 42 3.86 10.83 8.06
C ALA A 42 3.50 9.69 7.11
N LEU A 43 2.35 9.03 7.33
CA LEU A 43 1.84 7.98 6.45
C LEU A 43 1.51 8.51 5.06
N LEU A 44 0.92 9.70 4.95
CA LEU A 44 0.62 10.33 3.67
C LEU A 44 1.90 10.69 2.89
N MET A 45 2.93 11.20 3.58
CA MET A 45 4.23 11.50 2.99
C MET A 45 4.92 10.22 2.51
N HIS A 46 4.91 9.18 3.35
CA HIS A 46 5.46 7.89 3.00
C HIS A 46 4.77 7.26 1.79
N LEU A 47 3.43 7.23 1.79
CA LEU A 47 2.63 6.73 0.68
C LEU A 47 3.02 7.41 -0.64
N ASN A 48 3.09 8.74 -0.66
CA ASN A 48 3.47 9.48 -1.86
C ASN A 48 4.92 9.26 -2.27
N SER A 49 5.84 9.12 -1.32
CA SER A 49 7.25 8.80 -1.60
C SER A 49 7.40 7.45 -2.30
N VAL A 50 6.69 6.42 -1.82
CA VAL A 50 6.74 5.09 -2.44
C VAL A 50 6.00 5.09 -3.79
N LEU A 51 4.84 5.75 -3.91
CA LEU A 51 4.11 5.89 -5.18
C LEU A 51 4.94 6.58 -6.27
N GLN A 52 5.76 7.57 -5.90
CA GLN A 52 6.66 8.25 -6.83
C GLN A 52 7.69 7.30 -7.44
N LEU A 53 8.18 6.33 -6.65
CA LEU A 53 9.16 5.33 -7.07
C LEU A 53 8.55 4.11 -7.77
N SER A 54 7.24 3.92 -7.63
CA SER A 54 6.52 2.71 -8.06
C SER A 54 5.78 2.88 -9.40
N GLY A 55 6.01 3.99 -10.11
CA GLY A 55 5.31 4.31 -11.35
C GLY A 55 5.45 3.23 -12.42
N TRP A 56 4.40 3.04 -13.22
CA TRP A 56 4.36 2.05 -14.29
C TRP A 56 4.88 2.64 -15.61
N ARG A 57 5.55 1.80 -16.41
CA ARG A 57 6.09 2.15 -17.73
C ARG A 57 5.64 1.12 -18.76
N GLU A 58 5.32 1.60 -19.96
CA GLU A 58 5.00 0.73 -21.09
C GLU A 58 6.27 0.04 -21.61
N ASP A 59 7.32 0.83 -21.87
CA ASP A 59 8.65 0.28 -22.17
C ASP A 59 9.40 -0.05 -20.87
N LYS A 60 9.65 -1.35 -20.69
CA LYS A 60 10.34 -1.92 -19.53
C LYS A 60 11.81 -2.25 -19.80
N THR A 61 12.24 -2.13 -21.05
CA THR A 61 13.56 -2.54 -21.52
C THR A 61 14.60 -1.45 -21.27
N PHE A 62 14.20 -0.18 -21.41
CA PHE A 62 15.06 0.98 -21.21
C PHE A 62 14.52 1.91 -20.13
N VAL A 63 15.04 1.75 -18.91
CA VAL A 63 14.76 2.71 -17.83
C VAL A 63 15.69 3.90 -17.97
N GLN A 64 15.25 4.93 -18.68
CA GLN A 64 15.87 6.26 -18.56
C GLN A 64 15.52 6.81 -17.18
N LEU A 65 16.53 6.94 -16.32
CA LEU A 65 16.40 7.47 -14.96
C LEU A 65 15.78 8.88 -14.96
N ASP A 66 16.05 9.67 -16.01
CA ASP A 66 15.56 11.05 -16.14
C ASP A 66 14.14 11.15 -16.70
N GLN A 67 13.57 10.05 -17.22
CA GLN A 67 12.20 10.06 -17.72
C GLN A 67 11.23 9.63 -16.62
N PRO A 68 10.21 10.43 -16.28
CA PRO A 68 9.18 10.00 -15.34
C PRO A 68 8.42 8.78 -15.88
N ALA A 69 7.85 7.96 -15.00
CA ALA A 69 7.01 6.84 -15.43
C ALA A 69 5.77 7.30 -16.21
N ASP A 70 5.22 6.40 -17.04
CA ASP A 70 4.06 6.68 -17.89
C ASP A 70 2.77 6.79 -17.08
N ILE A 71 2.65 6.01 -16.00
CA ILE A 71 1.58 6.17 -15.02
C ILE A 71 2.20 6.44 -13.66
N ARG A 72 1.77 7.52 -13.02
CA ARG A 72 2.15 7.89 -11.65
C ARG A 72 0.94 8.33 -10.86
N TYR A 73 1.07 8.27 -9.54
CA TYR A 73 -0.01 8.62 -8.63
C TYR A 73 0.43 9.65 -7.60
N GLN A 74 -0.52 10.48 -7.19
CA GLN A 74 -0.42 11.36 -6.03
C GLN A 74 -1.67 11.16 -5.18
N VAL A 75 -1.49 11.15 -3.87
CA VAL A 75 -2.59 11.05 -2.91
C VAL A 75 -2.56 12.28 -2.02
N GLU A 76 -3.71 12.92 -1.87
CA GLU A 76 -3.87 14.06 -0.98
C GLU A 76 -5.00 13.80 0.01
N LYS A 77 -4.84 14.27 1.25
CA LYS A 77 -5.95 14.29 2.20
C LYS A 77 -6.90 15.44 1.88
N ARG A 78 -8.20 15.19 2.02
CA ARG A 78 -9.29 16.18 1.96
C ARG A 78 -10.28 15.87 3.08
N ASN A 79 -10.17 16.58 4.21
CA ASN A 79 -10.98 16.30 5.41
C ASN A 79 -10.87 14.81 5.81
N SER A 80 -11.95 14.05 5.70
CA SER A 80 -12.03 12.61 5.96
C SER A 80 -11.98 11.74 4.71
N SER A 81 -11.47 12.27 3.61
CA SER A 81 -11.41 11.61 2.32
C SER A 81 -10.00 11.71 1.74
N LEU A 82 -9.69 10.81 0.81
CA LEU A 82 -8.46 10.81 0.05
C LEU A 82 -8.77 11.17 -1.39
N LEU A 83 -8.07 12.17 -1.93
CA LEU A 83 -8.07 12.50 -3.35
C LEU A 83 -6.90 11.77 -4.00
N VAL A 84 -7.20 10.79 -4.84
CA VAL A 84 -6.22 10.05 -5.63
C VAL A 84 -6.16 10.64 -7.02
N GLN A 85 -4.97 11.05 -7.45
CA GLN A 85 -4.72 11.59 -8.78
C GLN A 85 -3.82 10.65 -9.56
N GLN A 86 -4.32 10.13 -10.68
CA GLN A 86 -3.54 9.42 -11.68
C GLN A 86 -3.05 10.40 -12.73
N ILE A 87 -1.75 10.41 -12.97
CA ILE A 87 -1.09 11.19 -14.01
C ILE A 87 -0.58 10.20 -15.06
N THR A 88 -1.12 10.28 -16.28
CA THR A 88 -0.78 9.40 -17.39
C THR A 88 -0.09 10.20 -18.50
N ARG A 89 1.06 9.73 -18.96
CA ARG A 89 1.69 10.24 -20.18
C ARG A 89 1.16 9.44 -21.37
N GLN A 90 0.57 10.10 -22.34
CA GLN A 90 0.13 9.49 -23.58
C GLN A 90 0.57 10.36 -24.76
N GLN A 91 1.42 9.82 -25.64
CA GLN A 91 1.89 10.50 -26.86
C GLN A 91 2.42 11.93 -26.62
N GLY A 92 3.20 12.12 -25.55
CA GLY A 92 3.76 13.42 -25.16
C GLY A 92 2.81 14.36 -24.41
N THR A 93 1.53 14.00 -24.24
CA THR A 93 0.55 14.75 -23.45
C THR A 93 0.41 14.16 -22.05
N MET A 94 0.21 15.02 -21.04
CA MET A 94 -0.06 14.62 -19.66
C MET A 94 -1.57 14.70 -19.38
N LEU A 95 -2.17 13.56 -19.06
CA LEU A 95 -3.57 13.45 -18.65
C LEU A 95 -3.63 13.27 -17.13
N ARG A 96 -4.55 13.97 -16.46
CA ARG A 96 -4.80 13.82 -15.02
C ARG A 96 -6.23 13.35 -14.79
N LYS A 97 -6.39 12.24 -14.08
CA LYS A 97 -7.68 11.73 -13.61
C LYS A 97 -7.68 11.74 -12.09
N SER A 98 -8.70 12.33 -11.49
CA SER A 98 -8.85 12.38 -10.04
C SER A 98 -10.04 11.55 -9.60
N GLN A 99 -9.91 10.86 -8.46
CA GLN A 99 -11.01 10.18 -7.80
C GLN A 99 -10.95 10.42 -6.29
N GLN A 100 -12.10 10.59 -5.67
CA GLN A 100 -12.21 10.72 -4.22
C GLN A 100 -12.60 9.38 -3.60
N ILE A 101 -11.96 9.05 -2.48
CA ILE A 101 -12.23 7.89 -1.64
C ILE A 101 -12.62 8.40 -0.26
N ASP A 102 -13.89 8.26 0.11
CA ASP A 102 -14.34 8.51 1.47
C ASP A 102 -13.92 7.33 2.35
N VAL A 103 -13.23 7.62 3.45
CA VAL A 103 -12.58 6.56 4.24
C VAL A 103 -13.49 5.94 5.31
N TYR A 104 -14.68 6.48 5.57
CA TYR A 104 -15.60 5.90 6.55
C TYR A 104 -16.37 4.71 5.97
N GLY A 105 -16.50 3.65 6.76
CA GLY A 105 -17.27 2.45 6.37
C GLY A 105 -16.55 1.51 5.41
N ILE A 106 -15.32 1.83 4.98
CA ILE A 106 -14.52 1.00 4.08
C ILE A 106 -13.49 0.18 4.87
N SER A 107 -13.13 -0.99 4.32
CA SER A 107 -12.13 -1.86 4.96
C SER A 107 -10.72 -1.26 4.87
N PRO A 108 -9.96 -1.20 5.98
CA PRO A 108 -8.56 -0.79 5.93
C PRO A 108 -7.61 -1.92 5.49
N LEU A 109 -8.14 -3.11 5.16
CA LEU A 109 -7.36 -4.20 4.59
C LEU A 109 -7.30 -4.03 3.07
N VAL A 110 -6.33 -3.25 2.61
CA VAL A 110 -6.10 -3.00 1.19
C VAL A 110 -5.40 -4.20 0.57
N LYS A 111 -6.00 -4.77 -0.47
CA LYS A 111 -5.43 -5.90 -1.23
C LYS A 111 -4.46 -5.39 -2.28
N TRP A 112 -3.50 -6.24 -2.62
CA TRP A 112 -2.57 -6.04 -3.71
C TRP A 112 -2.14 -7.40 -4.27
N ASP A 113 -1.72 -7.41 -5.52
CA ASP A 113 -1.09 -8.55 -6.19
C ASP A 113 -0.18 -8.07 -7.31
N CYS A 114 0.63 -8.98 -7.85
CA CYS A 114 1.42 -8.72 -9.04
C CYS A 114 1.14 -9.80 -10.08
N GLU A 115 0.95 -9.36 -11.32
CA GLU A 115 0.76 -10.22 -12.48
C GLU A 115 2.10 -10.32 -13.23
N PRO A 116 2.87 -11.42 -13.06
CA PRO A 116 4.21 -11.52 -13.62
C PRO A 116 4.20 -11.48 -15.14
N SER A 117 3.16 -12.04 -15.78
CA SER A 117 3.01 -12.05 -17.24
C SER A 117 2.88 -10.64 -17.82
N LEU A 118 2.31 -9.71 -17.03
CA LEU A 118 2.16 -8.31 -17.39
C LEU A 118 3.26 -7.43 -16.80
N ALA A 119 4.22 -7.98 -16.06
CA ALA A 119 5.22 -7.25 -15.27
C ALA A 119 4.63 -5.99 -14.61
N THR A 120 3.50 -6.16 -13.93
CA THR A 120 2.69 -5.08 -13.35
C THR A 120 2.18 -5.53 -12.00
N CYS A 121 2.17 -4.62 -11.03
CA CYS A 121 1.54 -4.83 -9.74
C CYS A 121 0.30 -3.95 -9.61
N TRP A 122 -0.71 -4.43 -8.87
CA TRP A 122 -1.95 -3.73 -8.61
C TRP A 122 -2.17 -3.55 -7.12
N VAL A 123 -2.70 -2.40 -6.76
CA VAL A 123 -3.32 -2.17 -5.44
C VAL A 123 -4.80 -1.90 -5.70
N TYR A 124 -5.66 -2.58 -4.94
CA TYR A 124 -7.10 -2.56 -5.17
C TYR A 124 -7.80 -1.51 -4.31
N ASP A 125 -8.84 -0.90 -4.87
CA ASP A 125 -9.72 0.01 -4.15
C ASP A 125 -10.48 -0.77 -3.07
N PRO A 126 -10.34 -0.41 -1.78
CA PRO A 126 -10.99 -1.11 -0.68
C PRO A 126 -12.53 -0.96 -0.64
N ARG A 127 -13.12 -0.11 -1.48
CA ARG A 127 -14.58 0.07 -1.58
C ARG A 127 -15.25 -1.03 -2.40
N ASP A 128 -14.65 -1.37 -3.54
CA ASP A 128 -15.28 -2.22 -4.56
C ASP A 128 -14.36 -3.30 -5.14
N GLY A 129 -13.06 -3.30 -4.81
CA GLY A 129 -12.08 -4.24 -5.33
C GLY A 129 -11.60 -3.92 -6.75
N SER A 130 -11.92 -2.75 -7.30
CA SER A 130 -11.40 -2.29 -8.59
C SER A 130 -9.90 -1.96 -8.49
N ARG A 131 -9.21 -1.80 -9.63
CA ARG A 131 -7.77 -1.47 -9.68
C ARG A 131 -7.56 0.02 -9.37
N LEU A 132 -7.04 0.32 -8.18
CA LEU A 132 -6.77 1.70 -7.74
C LEU A 132 -5.43 2.21 -8.27
N PHE A 133 -4.36 1.42 -8.10
CA PHE A 133 -3.02 1.76 -8.57
C PHE A 133 -2.48 0.70 -9.52
N GLN A 134 -1.96 1.15 -10.67
CA GLN A 134 -1.15 0.37 -11.60
C GLN A 134 0.33 0.69 -11.38
N LEU A 135 1.11 -0.29 -10.93
CA LEU A 135 2.50 -0.09 -10.51
C LEU A 135 3.46 -0.93 -11.34
N GLY A 136 4.73 -0.52 -11.36
CA GLY A 136 5.81 -1.36 -11.89
C GLY A 136 5.92 -2.71 -11.17
N ALA A 137 6.66 -3.66 -11.76
CA ALA A 137 6.85 -5.01 -11.21
C ALA A 137 7.76 -5.02 -9.96
N ASN A 138 7.26 -4.50 -8.83
CA ASN A 138 7.95 -4.52 -7.55
C ASN A 138 6.97 -4.91 -6.43
N GLN A 139 7.06 -6.16 -5.98
CA GLN A 139 6.17 -6.71 -4.96
C GLN A 139 6.30 -5.96 -3.63
N GLY A 140 7.54 -5.64 -3.21
CA GLY A 140 7.78 -4.94 -1.94
C GLY A 140 7.14 -3.55 -1.93
N GLN A 141 7.25 -2.81 -3.03
CA GLN A 141 6.61 -1.50 -3.17
C GLN A 141 5.08 -1.60 -3.19
N ALA A 142 4.50 -2.55 -3.92
CA ALA A 142 3.05 -2.74 -3.98
C ALA A 142 2.48 -3.09 -2.60
N GLU A 143 3.16 -3.98 -1.88
CA GLU A 143 2.81 -4.37 -0.52
C GLU A 143 2.91 -3.19 0.47
N ASP A 144 3.98 -2.41 0.39
CA ASP A 144 4.19 -1.23 1.24
C ASP A 144 3.14 -0.15 0.99
N ILE A 145 2.80 0.12 -0.28
CA ILE A 145 1.71 1.02 -0.66
C ILE A 145 0.38 0.54 -0.06
N ALA A 146 0.04 -0.74 -0.22
CA ALA A 146 -1.21 -1.28 0.29
C ALA A 146 -1.29 -1.20 1.82
N ARG A 147 -0.22 -1.59 2.52
CA ARG A 147 -0.12 -1.48 3.99
C ARG A 147 -0.25 -0.05 4.46
N THR A 148 0.50 0.87 3.86
CA THR A 148 0.53 2.28 4.24
C THR A 148 -0.81 2.95 3.98
N LEU A 149 -1.46 2.67 2.84
CA LEU A 149 -2.82 3.14 2.56
C LEU A 149 -3.82 2.61 3.59
N GLY A 150 -3.76 1.31 3.92
CA GLY A 150 -4.64 0.72 4.94
C GLY A 150 -4.46 1.35 6.33
N ARG A 151 -3.23 1.66 6.72
CA ARG A 151 -2.92 2.37 7.98
C ARG A 151 -3.43 3.81 7.97
N LEU A 152 -3.27 4.51 6.85
CA LEU A 152 -3.79 5.86 6.67
C LEU A 152 -5.32 5.89 6.78
N ILE A 153 -6.02 4.93 6.15
CA ILE A 153 -7.47 4.76 6.28
C ILE A 153 -7.88 4.57 7.75
N ARG A 154 -7.21 3.68 8.50
CA ARG A 154 -7.51 3.48 9.93
C ARG A 154 -7.33 4.74 10.75
N ASN A 155 -6.24 5.48 10.53
CA ASN A 155 -5.96 6.70 11.27
C ASN A 155 -7.01 7.78 10.99
N LEU A 156 -7.41 7.96 9.73
CA LEU A 156 -8.49 8.89 9.36
C LEU A 156 -9.83 8.50 9.97
N GLN A 157 -10.16 7.21 9.99
CA GLN A 157 -11.37 6.70 10.65
C GLN A 157 -11.37 6.94 12.17
N ALA A 158 -10.22 6.78 12.82
CA ALA A 158 -10.08 6.97 14.26
C ALA A 158 -10.19 8.44 14.67
N ALA A 159 -9.57 9.35 13.91
CA ALA A 159 -9.67 10.79 14.13
C ALA A 159 -11.12 11.28 14.01
N GLY A 160 -11.85 10.76 13.02
CA GLY A 160 -13.27 11.03 12.83
C GLY A 160 -14.16 10.70 14.02
N ARG A 161 -13.87 9.56 14.67
CA ARG A 161 -14.62 9.10 15.84
C ARG A 161 -14.43 10.02 17.05
N GLN A 162 -13.26 10.64 17.19
CA GLN A 162 -12.95 11.53 18.31
C GLN A 162 -13.68 12.87 18.21
N VAL A 163 -13.93 13.37 17.00
CA VAL A 163 -14.70 14.61 16.78
C VAL A 163 -16.19 14.44 17.10
N ALA A 164 -16.70 13.20 17.11
CA ALA A 164 -18.11 12.90 17.37
C ALA A 164 -18.48 12.81 18.87
N LEU A 165 -17.52 12.95 19.80
CA LEU A 165 -17.79 12.96 21.24
C LEU A 165 -17.95 14.41 21.74
N PRO A 166 -19.12 14.83 22.25
CA PRO A 166 -19.22 16.09 22.95
C PRO A 166 -18.39 16.06 24.25
N PRO A 167 -17.89 17.21 24.73
CA PRO A 167 -17.19 17.26 26.01
C PRO A 167 -18.12 16.79 27.12
N VAL A 168 -17.67 15.79 27.89
CA VAL A 168 -18.32 15.38 29.13
C VAL A 168 -18.04 16.48 30.15
N SER A 169 -19.01 17.37 30.37
CA SER A 169 -18.98 18.31 31.49
C SER A 169 -19.10 17.51 32.79
N GLY A 170 -18.02 17.44 33.56
CA GLY A 170 -17.99 17.02 34.95
C GLY A 170 -17.63 18.20 35.83
#